data_AF-A0A8H2WQT3-F1
#
_entry.id   AF-A0A8H2WQT3-F1
#
_cell.length_a   1.000
_cell.length_b   1.000
_cell.length_c   1.000
_cell.angle_alpha   90.00
_cell.angle_beta   90.00
_cell.angle_gamma   90.00
#
_symmetry.space_group_name_H-M   'P 1'
#
loop_
_entity.id
_entity.type
_entity.pdbx_description
1 polymer ?
#
loop_
_entity_poly.entity_id
_entity_poly.type
_entity_poly.pdbx_seq_one_letter_code
_entity_poly.pdbx_strand_id
1 'polypeptide(L)'
;MPAVIPLVEPGPPKFITPEEHKQLTASTPSSFGDIPPVLQHKEENVQVTFDPPIPDLKTDEKGTLYVIESTLAFVGSSGTGFTVDYPRITLHAVSRGESGPSVYCQLDESVNGPGASDEEQGDSEMREMKIIPSNPESVEPIFEALSQCAALHPDPNDGDDDGWVDDGEGGFETFEGTNEEELSEVGRAALAHLESIIFFPQEDDEPPHEALEDAEETKGQDGPLVQATK
;
A
#
# COMPACT_ATOMS: atom_id res chain seq x y z
N MET A 1 14.72 18.24 0.59
CA MET A 1 15.62 17.19 1.16
C MET A 1 16.28 16.46 0.01
N PRO A 2 17.51 15.92 0.13
CA PRO A 2 18.16 15.21 -0.97
C PRO A 2 17.37 13.94 -1.34
N ALA A 3 17.42 13.54 -2.61
CA ALA A 3 16.73 12.32 -3.08
C ALA A 3 17.33 11.04 -2.47
N VAL A 4 18.64 11.04 -2.30
CA VAL A 4 19.40 9.91 -1.76
C VAL A 4 19.77 10.21 -0.32
N ILE A 5 19.26 9.40 0.60
CA ILE A 5 19.48 9.56 2.04
C ILE A 5 20.45 8.47 2.50
N PRO A 6 21.62 8.81 3.05
CA PRO A 6 22.56 7.80 3.54
C PRO A 6 21.97 7.05 4.75
N LEU A 7 22.24 5.74 4.83
CA LEU A 7 21.83 4.93 5.96
C LEU A 7 22.54 5.37 7.25
N VAL A 8 21.76 5.55 8.31
CA VAL A 8 22.27 5.94 9.65
C VAL A 8 22.71 4.71 10.45
N GLU A 9 22.07 3.56 10.23
CA GLU A 9 22.38 2.29 10.89
C GLU A 9 22.87 1.25 9.88
N PRO A 10 23.74 0.31 10.28
CA PRO A 10 24.22 -0.76 9.42
C PRO A 10 23.09 -1.79 9.18
N GLY A 11 22.27 -1.55 8.17
CA GLY A 11 21.21 -2.48 7.77
C GLY A 11 20.11 -1.82 6.95
N PRO A 12 19.24 -2.63 6.32
CA PRO A 12 18.06 -2.11 5.65
C PRO A 12 17.06 -1.52 6.65
N PRO A 13 16.19 -0.60 6.20
CA PRO A 13 15.04 -0.14 6.99
C PRO A 13 14.18 -1.30 7.50
N LYS A 14 13.35 -1.06 8.52
CA LYS A 14 12.42 -2.08 9.03
C LYS A 14 11.45 -2.48 7.92
N PHE A 15 11.35 -3.78 7.65
CA PHE A 15 10.40 -4.37 6.71
C PHE A 15 9.87 -5.69 7.27
N ILE A 16 8.78 -6.17 6.70
CA ILE A 16 8.28 -7.54 6.88
C ILE A 16 8.17 -8.26 5.55
N THR A 17 8.18 -9.59 5.57
CA THR A 17 7.92 -10.36 4.35
C THR A 17 6.43 -10.33 3.96
N PRO A 18 6.10 -10.58 2.69
CA PRO A 18 4.70 -10.67 2.25
C PRO A 18 3.89 -11.72 3.01
N GLU A 19 4.53 -12.81 3.44
CA GLU A 19 3.90 -13.87 4.24
C GLU A 19 3.56 -13.40 5.65
N GLU A 20 4.44 -12.63 6.28
CA GLU A 20 4.20 -12.03 7.59
C GLU A 20 3.09 -10.96 7.52
N HIS A 21 3.09 -10.14 6.47
CA HIS A 21 2.02 -9.16 6.23
C HIS A 21 0.65 -9.83 6.13
N LYS A 22 0.58 -10.95 5.39
CA LYS A 22 -0.65 -11.73 5.26
C LYS A 22 -1.10 -12.31 6.61
N GLN A 23 -0.19 -12.76 7.46
CA GLN A 23 -0.52 -13.26 8.80
C GLN A 23 -1.02 -12.15 9.73
N LEU A 24 -0.38 -10.98 9.72
CA LEU A 24 -0.76 -9.80 10.49
C LEU A 24 -2.12 -9.25 10.08
N THR A 25 -2.43 -9.32 8.78
CA THR A 25 -3.72 -8.85 8.24
C THR A 25 -4.83 -9.90 8.38
N ALA A 26 -4.48 -11.20 8.45
CA ALA A 26 -5.46 -12.29 8.58
C ALA A 26 -6.07 -12.39 9.99
N SER A 27 -5.38 -11.90 11.01
CA SER A 27 -5.95 -11.73 12.36
C SER A 27 -6.31 -10.27 12.50
N THR A 28 -7.55 -9.91 12.86
CA THR A 28 -7.99 -8.53 13.06
C THR A 28 -6.96 -7.74 13.88
N PRO A 29 -6.14 -6.88 13.26
CA PRO A 29 -5.09 -6.19 13.99
C PRO A 29 -5.75 -5.12 14.85
N SER A 30 -5.19 -4.89 16.05
CA SER A 30 -5.67 -3.83 16.94
C SER A 30 -5.47 -2.42 16.34
N SER A 31 -4.58 -2.29 15.36
CA SER A 31 -4.37 -1.10 14.53
C SER A 31 -3.67 -1.49 13.22
N PHE A 32 -4.25 -1.12 12.08
CA PHE A 32 -3.62 -1.29 10.76
C PHE A 32 -2.42 -0.34 10.55
N GLY A 33 -2.32 0.72 11.36
CA GLY A 33 -1.22 1.70 11.28
C GLY A 33 0.12 1.25 11.90
N ASP A 34 0.17 0.07 12.53
CA ASP A 34 1.41 -0.48 13.10
C ASP A 34 2.05 -1.54 12.19
N ILE A 35 1.42 -1.86 11.06
CA ILE A 35 1.93 -2.86 10.14
C ILE A 35 3.13 -2.27 9.39
N PRO A 36 4.35 -2.82 9.57
CA PRO A 36 5.53 -2.32 8.89
C PRO A 36 5.45 -2.57 7.38
N PRO A 37 6.20 -1.81 6.56
CA PRO A 37 6.12 -1.91 5.11
C PRO A 37 6.64 -3.27 4.63
N VAL A 38 6.05 -3.76 3.53
CA VAL A 38 6.39 -5.08 2.99
C VAL A 38 7.64 -5.01 2.12
N LEU A 39 8.51 -6.00 2.24
CA LEU A 39 9.61 -6.23 1.31
C LEU A 39 9.06 -6.89 0.04
N GLN A 40 9.10 -6.17 -1.08
CA GLN A 40 8.64 -6.64 -2.38
C GLN A 40 9.71 -7.47 -3.10
N HIS A 41 10.96 -7.01 -3.09
CA HIS A 41 12.08 -7.75 -3.70
C HIS A 41 13.38 -7.57 -2.93
N LYS A 42 14.20 -8.63 -2.90
CA LYS A 42 15.56 -8.60 -2.35
C LYS A 42 16.52 -9.21 -3.34
N GLU A 43 17.54 -8.44 -3.73
CA GLU A 43 18.58 -8.91 -4.65
C GLU A 43 19.96 -8.74 -4.03
N GLU A 44 20.80 -9.78 -4.12
CA GLU A 44 22.19 -9.73 -3.65
C GLU A 44 23.16 -9.50 -4.83
N ASN A 45 24.38 -9.03 -4.54
CA ASN A 45 25.41 -8.78 -5.54
C ASN A 45 25.00 -7.74 -6.61
N VAL A 46 24.31 -6.70 -6.17
CA VAL A 46 23.92 -5.55 -7.00
C VAL A 46 24.95 -4.45 -6.88
N GLN A 47 25.30 -3.81 -7.98
CA GLN A 47 26.09 -2.58 -8.00
C GLN A 47 25.16 -1.40 -8.33
N VAL A 48 25.32 -0.28 -7.64
CA VAL A 48 24.56 0.94 -7.94
C VAL A 48 25.50 2.08 -8.26
N THR A 49 25.27 2.77 -9.37
CA THR A 49 26.04 3.94 -9.78
C THR A 49 25.15 5.17 -9.90
N PHE A 50 25.74 6.34 -9.68
CA PHE A 50 25.06 7.63 -9.80
C PHE A 50 25.79 8.52 -10.80
N ASP A 51 25.03 9.27 -11.60
CA ASP A 51 25.53 10.35 -12.45
C ASP A 51 24.69 11.62 -12.22
N PRO A 52 25.27 12.70 -11.67
CA PRO A 52 26.65 12.81 -11.16
C PRO A 52 26.93 11.86 -9.98
N PRO A 53 28.20 11.61 -9.59
CA PRO A 53 28.52 10.81 -8.41
C PRO A 53 28.21 11.55 -7.10
N ILE A 54 27.96 10.81 -6.02
CA ILE A 54 27.71 11.36 -4.67
C ILE A 54 29.00 11.23 -3.84
N PRO A 55 29.58 12.33 -3.32
CA PRO A 55 30.90 12.32 -2.69
C PRO A 55 31.01 11.46 -1.42
N ASP A 56 29.90 11.24 -0.72
CA ASP A 56 29.85 10.46 0.53
C ASP A 56 29.41 9.01 0.32
N LEU A 57 29.05 8.61 -0.91
CA LEU A 57 28.54 7.28 -1.21
C LEU A 57 29.50 6.48 -2.08
N LYS A 58 29.87 5.28 -1.61
CA LYS A 58 30.67 4.35 -2.40
C LYS A 58 29.78 3.56 -3.36
N THR A 59 29.90 3.85 -4.65
CA THR A 59 29.16 3.18 -5.73
C THR A 59 29.92 2.02 -6.39
N ASP A 60 31.21 1.87 -6.08
CA ASP A 60 32.04 0.82 -6.67
C ASP A 60 31.82 -0.55 -5.99
N GLU A 61 31.19 -0.58 -4.82
CA GLU A 61 30.96 -1.82 -4.09
C GLU A 61 29.67 -2.52 -4.51
N LYS A 62 29.70 -3.86 -4.45
CA LYS A 62 28.50 -4.68 -4.57
C LYS A 62 27.83 -4.78 -3.21
N GLY A 63 26.50 -4.77 -3.22
CA GLY A 63 25.68 -4.84 -2.03
C GLY A 63 24.40 -5.64 -2.26
N THR A 64 23.49 -5.48 -1.32
CA THR A 64 22.14 -6.04 -1.38
C THR A 64 21.15 -4.89 -1.57
N LEU A 65 20.30 -5.04 -2.59
CA LEU A 65 19.18 -4.16 -2.87
C LEU A 65 17.92 -4.69 -2.17
N TYR A 66 17.19 -3.80 -1.53
CA TYR A 66 15.91 -4.06 -0.87
C TYR A 66 14.88 -3.12 -1.47
N VAL A 67 13.91 -3.68 -2.18
CA VAL A 67 12.75 -2.96 -2.69
C VAL A 67 11.65 -3.13 -1.65
N ILE A 68 11.49 -2.14 -0.78
CA ILE A 68 10.48 -2.13 0.30
C ILE A 68 9.35 -1.23 -0.17
N GLU A 69 8.11 -1.47 0.23
CA GLU A 69 6.96 -0.63 -0.16
C GLU A 69 7.13 0.84 0.22
N SER A 70 7.78 1.15 1.34
CA SER A 70 8.00 2.53 1.76
C SER A 70 9.11 3.22 0.98
N THR A 71 10.20 2.50 0.70
CA THR A 71 11.46 3.06 0.23
C THR A 71 12.30 2.02 -0.51
N LEU A 72 13.06 2.45 -1.52
CA LEU A 72 14.15 1.66 -2.08
C LEU A 72 15.39 1.80 -1.19
N ALA A 73 16.01 0.69 -0.77
CA ALA A 73 17.21 0.71 0.04
C ALA A 73 18.34 -0.12 -0.56
N PHE A 74 19.56 0.36 -0.47
CA PHE A 74 20.77 -0.38 -0.86
C PHE A 74 21.72 -0.44 0.33
N VAL A 75 22.25 -1.63 0.60
CA VAL A 75 23.24 -1.87 1.65
C VAL A 75 24.48 -2.49 1.02
N GLY A 76 25.57 -1.74 0.99
CA GLY A 76 26.87 -2.21 0.53
C GLY A 76 27.49 -3.24 1.48
N SER A 77 28.38 -4.07 0.93
CA SER A 77 29.22 -5.02 1.68
C SER A 77 29.97 -4.42 2.88
N SER A 78 30.30 -3.13 2.83
CA SER A 78 30.99 -2.40 3.89
C SER A 78 30.08 -2.00 5.06
N GLY A 79 28.76 -2.22 4.94
CA GLY A 79 27.74 -1.74 5.88
C GLY A 79 27.27 -0.31 5.62
N THR A 80 27.83 0.37 4.62
CA THR A 80 27.36 1.67 4.14
C THR A 80 26.29 1.50 3.08
N GLY A 81 25.33 2.41 3.02
CA GLY A 81 24.27 2.35 2.02
C GLY A 81 23.39 3.58 2.03
N PHE A 82 22.27 3.50 1.34
CA PHE A 82 21.34 4.62 1.18
C PHE A 82 19.90 4.14 1.00
N THR A 83 18.97 5.07 1.16
CA THR A 83 17.56 4.91 0.84
C THR A 83 17.11 6.00 -0.12
N VAL A 84 16.10 5.69 -0.93
CA VAL A 84 15.43 6.60 -1.85
C VAL A 84 13.93 6.40 -1.69
N ASP A 85 13.20 7.48 -1.48
CA ASP A 85 11.74 7.46 -1.40
C ASP A 85 11.15 7.41 -2.81
N TYR A 86 10.07 6.64 -3.02
CA TYR A 86 9.48 6.48 -4.35
C TYR A 86 9.04 7.78 -5.02
N PRO A 87 8.46 8.77 -4.32
CA PRO A 87 8.12 10.05 -4.94
C PRO A 87 9.32 10.79 -5.54
N ARG A 88 10.55 10.49 -5.09
CA ARG A 88 11.78 11.08 -5.65
C ARG A 88 12.28 10.37 -6.89
N ILE A 89 11.73 9.19 -7.23
CA ILE A 89 12.04 8.46 -8.46
C ILE A 89 11.07 8.95 -9.54
N THR A 90 11.54 9.83 -10.42
CA THR A 90 10.70 10.41 -11.48
C THR A 90 10.35 9.38 -12.56
N LEU A 91 11.29 8.49 -12.87
CA LEU A 91 11.05 7.36 -13.76
C LEU A 91 12.03 6.22 -13.47
N HIS A 92 11.61 5.01 -13.84
CA HIS A 92 12.48 3.84 -13.90
C HIS A 92 12.24 3.05 -15.19
N ALA A 93 13.31 2.51 -15.76
CA ALA A 93 13.27 1.77 -17.03
C ALA A 93 14.33 0.66 -17.07
N VAL A 94 14.03 -0.42 -17.79
CA VAL A 94 15.03 -1.45 -18.09
C VAL A 94 15.97 -0.92 -19.17
N SER A 95 17.26 -0.85 -18.84
CA SER A 95 18.34 -0.43 -19.75
C SER A 95 19.23 -1.62 -20.09
N ARG A 96 19.45 -1.84 -21.39
CA ARG A 96 20.34 -2.90 -21.91
C ARG A 96 21.49 -2.22 -22.66
N GLY A 97 22.44 -1.70 -21.91
CA GLY A 97 23.61 -0.96 -22.44
C GLY A 97 24.86 -1.82 -22.55
N GLU A 98 26.00 -1.17 -22.85
CA GLU A 98 27.31 -1.82 -22.95
C GLU A 98 27.78 -2.45 -21.61
N SER A 99 27.30 -1.93 -20.48
CA SER A 99 27.55 -2.47 -19.14
C SER A 99 26.68 -3.68 -18.77
N GLY A 100 25.80 -4.13 -19.67
CA GLY A 100 24.85 -5.21 -19.42
C GLY A 100 23.45 -4.71 -19.09
N PRO A 101 22.51 -5.64 -18.78
CA PRO A 101 21.15 -5.29 -18.41
C PRO A 101 21.13 -4.72 -16.99
N SER A 102 20.40 -3.61 -16.82
CA SER A 102 20.33 -2.81 -15.61
C SER A 102 18.99 -2.11 -15.52
N VAL A 103 18.62 -1.64 -14.32
CA VAL A 103 17.48 -0.74 -14.14
C VAL A 103 18.02 0.68 -14.03
N TYR A 104 17.61 1.55 -14.95
CA TYR A 104 17.87 2.98 -14.90
C TYR A 104 16.75 3.65 -14.11
N CYS A 105 17.11 4.55 -13.21
CA CYS A 105 16.19 5.41 -12.49
C CYS A 105 16.64 6.86 -12.64
N GLN A 106 15.70 7.77 -12.85
CA GLN A 106 15.95 9.20 -12.75
C GLN A 106 15.38 9.68 -11.41
N LEU A 107 16.19 10.44 -10.68
CA LEU A 107 15.87 10.97 -9.36
C LEU A 107 15.70 12.48 -9.44
N ASP A 108 14.64 12.99 -8.82
CA ASP A 108 14.44 14.41 -8.59
C ASP A 108 15.24 14.83 -7.35
N GLU A 109 16.22 15.72 -7.49
CA GLU A 109 17.00 16.26 -6.36
C GLU A 109 16.52 17.63 -5.88
N SER A 110 15.42 18.15 -6.44
CA SER A 110 14.87 19.45 -6.07
C SER A 110 14.73 19.61 -4.55
N VAL A 111 15.21 20.73 -4.00
CA VAL A 111 15.23 20.93 -2.55
C VAL A 111 13.83 21.05 -1.96
N ASN A 112 12.88 21.52 -2.78
CA ASN A 112 11.49 21.83 -2.42
C ASN A 112 10.54 20.62 -2.43
N GLY A 113 10.97 19.45 -2.94
CA GLY A 113 10.16 18.24 -2.99
C GLY A 113 9.78 17.84 -4.42
N PRO A 114 9.30 16.60 -4.64
CA PRO A 114 8.98 16.10 -5.97
C PRO A 114 8.03 17.06 -6.71
N GLY A 115 8.33 17.37 -7.98
CA GLY A 115 7.52 18.25 -8.82
C GLY A 115 7.67 19.76 -8.55
N ALA A 116 8.43 20.19 -7.54
CA ALA A 116 8.54 21.61 -7.14
C ALA A 116 9.55 22.44 -7.97
N SER A 117 9.71 22.10 -9.25
CA SER A 117 10.55 22.86 -10.18
C SER A 117 9.83 24.12 -10.65
N ASP A 118 10.38 25.28 -10.34
CA ASP A 118 9.90 26.58 -10.79
C ASP A 118 10.07 26.67 -12.32
N GLU A 119 8.97 26.80 -13.05
CA GLU A 119 8.90 26.73 -14.53
C GLU A 119 9.79 27.78 -15.26
N GLU A 120 10.37 28.72 -14.53
CA GLU A 120 11.27 29.76 -15.05
C GLU A 120 12.77 29.39 -15.00
N GLN A 121 13.16 28.31 -14.32
CA GLN A 121 14.55 27.85 -14.24
C GLN A 121 14.66 26.40 -14.71
N GLY A 122 14.94 26.21 -16.00
CA GLY A 122 15.09 24.91 -16.67
C GLY A 122 16.27 24.03 -16.25
N ASP A 123 16.71 24.13 -14.99
CA ASP A 123 17.73 23.29 -14.37
C ASP A 123 17.08 22.53 -13.21
N SER A 124 16.12 21.65 -13.51
CA SER A 124 15.71 20.63 -12.54
C SER A 124 16.95 19.80 -12.21
N GLU A 125 17.44 19.92 -10.99
CA GLU A 125 18.57 19.13 -10.48
C GLU A 125 18.16 17.66 -10.49
N MET A 126 18.42 16.96 -11.59
CA MET A 126 18.09 15.56 -11.78
C MET A 126 19.36 14.73 -11.67
N ARG A 127 19.26 13.60 -10.98
CA ARG A 127 20.35 12.62 -10.85
C ARG A 127 19.94 11.29 -11.44
N GLU A 128 20.82 10.70 -12.22
CA GLU A 128 20.64 9.36 -12.74
C GLU A 128 21.17 8.35 -11.72
N MET A 129 20.43 7.26 -11.52
CA MET A 129 20.84 6.10 -10.74
C MET A 129 20.72 4.86 -11.62
N LYS A 130 21.76 4.01 -11.65
CA LYS A 130 21.73 2.74 -12.40
C LYS A 130 21.96 1.58 -11.46
N ILE A 131 21.02 0.64 -11.45
CA ILE A 131 21.03 -0.58 -10.66
C ILE A 131 21.47 -1.73 -11.56
N ILE A 132 22.65 -2.28 -11.30
CA ILE A 132 23.30 -3.28 -12.14
C ILE A 132 23.41 -4.59 -11.33
N PRO A 133 22.43 -5.50 -11.45
CA PRO A 133 22.51 -6.79 -10.79
C PRO A 133 23.59 -7.67 -11.46
N SER A 134 24.25 -8.51 -10.66
CA SER A 134 25.20 -9.49 -11.23
C SER A 134 24.50 -10.58 -12.04
N ASN A 135 23.23 -10.85 -11.73
CA ASN A 135 22.38 -11.75 -12.51
C ASN A 135 21.50 -10.95 -13.47
N PRO A 136 21.63 -11.12 -14.80
CA PRO A 136 20.81 -10.40 -15.78
C PRO A 136 19.32 -10.74 -15.71
N GLU A 137 18.97 -11.94 -15.24
CA GLU A 137 17.56 -12.36 -15.09
C GLU A 137 16.86 -11.64 -13.94
N SER A 138 17.61 -11.03 -13.02
CA SER A 138 17.06 -10.28 -11.88
C SER A 138 16.62 -8.86 -12.24
N VAL A 139 16.97 -8.35 -13.43
CA VAL A 139 16.60 -6.99 -13.86
C VAL A 139 15.09 -6.81 -13.97
N GLU A 140 14.43 -7.77 -14.61
CA GLU A 140 12.98 -7.74 -14.81
C GLU A 140 12.20 -7.80 -13.48
N PRO A 141 12.51 -8.74 -12.55
CA PRO A 141 11.93 -8.75 -11.20
C PRO A 141 12.15 -7.46 -10.41
N ILE A 142 13.35 -6.87 -10.47
CA ILE A 142 13.63 -5.59 -9.78
C ILE A 142 12.76 -4.48 -10.38
N PHE A 143 12.67 -4.40 -11.71
CA PHE A 143 11.83 -3.42 -12.39
C PHE A 143 10.34 -3.57 -12.04
N GLU A 144 9.84 -4.80 -11.99
CA GLU A 144 8.45 -5.08 -11.62
C GLU A 144 8.17 -4.66 -10.18
N ALA A 145 9.04 -5.02 -9.24
CA ALA A 145 8.90 -4.63 -7.83
C ALA A 145 8.95 -3.11 -7.65
N LEU A 146 9.85 -2.41 -8.36
CA LEU A 146 9.90 -0.95 -8.38
C LEU A 146 8.60 -0.34 -8.92
N SER A 147 8.05 -0.92 -10.00
CA SER A 147 6.80 -0.46 -10.61
C SER A 147 5.62 -0.64 -9.66
N GLN A 148 5.55 -1.76 -8.95
CA GLN A 148 4.51 -2.01 -7.95
C GLN A 148 4.60 -1.01 -6.80
N CYS A 149 5.81 -0.75 -6.30
CA CYS A 149 5.99 0.21 -5.22
C CYS A 149 5.70 1.65 -5.68
N ALA A 150 6.14 2.07 -6.87
CA ALA A 150 5.83 3.38 -7.41
C ALA A 150 4.31 3.61 -7.51
N ALA A 151 3.54 2.59 -7.88
CA ALA A 151 2.08 2.67 -7.92
C ALA A 151 1.41 2.89 -6.55
N LEU A 152 2.08 2.58 -5.44
CA LEU A 152 1.60 2.82 -4.08
C LEU A 152 1.87 4.27 -3.59
N HIS A 153 2.66 5.04 -4.33
CA HIS A 153 3.04 6.41 -3.99
C HIS A 153 2.66 7.37 -5.13
N PRO A 154 1.36 7.64 -5.34
CA PRO A 154 0.94 8.67 -6.28
C PRO A 154 1.53 10.02 -5.87
N ASP A 155 1.99 10.81 -6.85
CA ASP A 155 2.55 12.12 -6.57
C ASP A 155 1.44 13.02 -6.01
N PRO A 156 1.65 13.67 -4.84
CA PRO A 156 0.66 14.55 -4.24
C PRO A 156 0.26 15.73 -5.13
N ASN A 157 1.07 16.10 -6.14
CA ASN A 157 0.81 17.19 -7.07
C ASN A 157 0.08 16.74 -8.35
N ASP A 158 -0.11 15.44 -8.57
CA ASP A 158 -0.83 14.88 -9.73
C ASP A 158 -2.37 14.88 -9.52
N GLY A 159 -2.84 15.45 -8.41
CA GLY A 159 -4.25 15.51 -8.00
C GLY A 159 -5.00 16.79 -8.34
N ASP A 160 -4.36 17.78 -8.97
CA ASP A 160 -4.95 19.09 -9.32
C ASP A 160 -5.01 19.36 -10.84
N ASP A 161 -4.75 18.36 -11.69
CA ASP A 161 -5.11 18.38 -13.11
C ASP A 161 -6.21 17.35 -13.37
N ASP A 162 -7.35 17.52 -12.69
CA ASP A 162 -8.61 17.13 -13.29
C ASP A 162 -8.90 18.08 -14.45
N GLY A 163 -8.19 17.84 -15.56
CA GLY A 163 -8.53 18.26 -16.92
C GLY A 163 -9.86 17.66 -17.40
N TRP A 164 -10.88 17.58 -16.53
CA TRP A 164 -12.26 17.77 -16.92
C TRP A 164 -12.40 19.23 -17.37
N VAL A 165 -12.02 19.46 -18.62
CA VAL A 165 -12.66 20.49 -19.41
C VAL A 165 -14.15 20.14 -19.46
N ASP A 166 -14.91 20.70 -18.52
CA ASP A 166 -16.31 21.03 -18.72
C ASP A 166 -16.37 22.07 -19.85
N ASP A 167 -16.13 21.61 -21.09
CA ASP A 167 -16.62 22.31 -22.27
C ASP A 167 -18.13 22.08 -22.26
N GLY A 168 -18.81 22.95 -21.54
CA GLY A 168 -20.21 22.82 -21.18
C GLY A 168 -21.10 22.66 -22.41
N GLU A 169 -21.57 21.43 -22.63
CA GLU A 169 -22.90 21.15 -23.19
C GLU A 169 -23.28 19.68 -22.98
N GLY A 170 -23.55 19.29 -21.73
CA GLY A 170 -24.02 17.93 -21.44
C GLY A 170 -24.14 17.65 -19.95
N GLY A 171 -25.02 18.38 -19.27
CA GLY A 171 -25.28 18.21 -17.83
C GLY A 171 -25.56 16.75 -17.47
N PHE A 172 -24.59 16.10 -16.84
CA PHE A 172 -24.83 14.92 -16.03
C PHE A 172 -25.44 15.39 -14.71
N GLU A 173 -26.77 15.42 -14.66
CA GLU A 173 -27.51 15.64 -13.42
C GLU A 173 -27.19 14.48 -12.49
N THR A 174 -26.40 14.77 -11.45
CA THR A 174 -26.17 13.82 -10.37
C THR A 174 -27.51 13.65 -9.67
N PHE A 175 -28.08 12.44 -9.72
CA PHE A 175 -29.36 12.10 -9.10
C PHE A 175 -29.25 12.24 -7.57
N GLU A 176 -29.45 13.45 -7.07
CA GLU A 176 -29.68 13.74 -5.67
C GLU A 176 -31.13 13.36 -5.39
N GLY A 177 -31.34 12.09 -4.99
CA GLY A 177 -32.64 11.49 -4.70
C GLY A 177 -33.45 12.24 -3.63
N THR A 178 -33.97 13.40 -3.98
CA THR A 178 -34.99 14.13 -3.24
C THR A 178 -36.35 13.58 -3.69
N ASN A 179 -37.26 13.49 -2.72
CA ASN A 179 -38.42 12.59 -2.68
C ASN A 179 -39.57 12.96 -3.67
N GLU A 180 -39.26 13.51 -4.84
CA GLU A 180 -40.25 14.07 -5.78
C GLU A 180 -40.13 13.51 -7.21
N GLU A 181 -39.04 12.81 -7.56
CA GLU A 181 -38.89 12.20 -8.88
C GLU A 181 -39.62 10.85 -8.94
N GLU A 182 -40.86 10.89 -9.41
CA GLU A 182 -41.58 9.67 -9.72
C GLU A 182 -40.88 8.90 -10.85
N LEU A 183 -40.56 7.61 -10.61
CA LEU A 183 -39.98 6.72 -11.62
C LEU A 183 -40.74 6.80 -12.95
N SER A 184 -40.00 6.72 -14.06
CA SER A 184 -40.58 6.54 -15.39
C SER A 184 -41.47 5.29 -15.43
N GLU A 185 -42.42 5.20 -16.36
CA GLU A 185 -43.31 4.04 -16.50
C GLU A 185 -42.54 2.71 -16.59
N VAL A 186 -41.40 2.73 -17.28
CA VAL A 186 -40.47 1.59 -17.37
C VAL A 186 -39.80 1.30 -16.03
N GLY A 187 -39.38 2.32 -15.30
CA GLY A 187 -38.82 2.19 -13.95
C GLY A 187 -39.82 1.59 -12.95
N ARG A 188 -41.09 2.01 -13.00
CA ARG A 188 -42.17 1.45 -12.16
C ARG A 188 -42.41 -0.03 -12.47
N ALA A 189 -42.44 -0.39 -13.76
CA ALA A 189 -42.63 -1.78 -14.19
C ALA A 189 -41.45 -2.68 -13.76
N ALA A 190 -40.22 -2.17 -13.86
CA ALA A 190 -39.02 -2.89 -13.40
C ALA A 190 -39.02 -3.08 -11.88
N LEU A 191 -39.42 -2.04 -11.12
CA LEU A 191 -39.47 -2.12 -9.66
C LEU A 191 -40.54 -3.10 -9.17
N ALA A 192 -41.74 -3.08 -9.76
CA ALA A 192 -42.79 -4.05 -9.46
C ALA A 192 -42.38 -5.51 -9.77
N HIS A 193 -41.56 -5.71 -10.80
CA HIS A 193 -41.00 -7.03 -11.10
C HIS A 193 -40.00 -7.49 -10.04
N LEU A 194 -39.14 -6.58 -9.55
CA LEU A 194 -38.18 -6.89 -8.48
C LEU A 194 -38.88 -7.19 -7.16
N GLU A 195 -39.90 -6.43 -6.78
CA GLU A 195 -40.67 -6.69 -5.56
C GLU A 195 -41.39 -8.05 -5.58
N SER A 196 -41.84 -8.49 -6.76
CA SER A 196 -42.43 -9.82 -6.95
C SER A 196 -41.44 -10.97 -6.72
N ILE A 197 -40.15 -10.73 -6.94
CA ILE A 197 -39.09 -11.74 -6.77
C ILE A 197 -38.69 -11.85 -5.29
N ILE A 198 -38.84 -10.78 -4.50
CA ILE A 198 -38.42 -10.78 -3.10
C ILE A 198 -39.49 -11.41 -2.23
N PHE A 199 -39.31 -12.69 -1.90
CA PHE A 199 -40.10 -13.38 -0.89
C PHE A 199 -39.57 -13.05 0.51
N PHE A 200 -40.27 -12.17 1.24
CA PHE A 200 -40.03 -11.98 2.67
C PHE A 200 -40.88 -12.99 3.45
N PRO A 201 -40.29 -13.96 4.17
CA PRO A 201 -41.05 -14.81 5.06
C PRO A 201 -41.68 -13.94 6.17
N GLN A 202 -42.99 -14.01 6.30
CA GLN A 202 -43.80 -13.28 7.26
C GLN A 202 -43.52 -13.82 8.68
N GLU A 203 -42.76 -13.09 9.49
CA GLU A 203 -42.66 -13.31 10.94
C GLU A 203 -43.89 -12.71 11.63
N ASP A 204 -45.00 -13.44 11.60
CA ASP A 204 -46.10 -13.23 12.56
C ASP A 204 -46.00 -14.32 13.64
N ASP A 205 -45.44 -13.96 14.80
CA ASP A 205 -46.01 -14.24 16.13
C ASP A 205 -45.04 -13.71 17.20
N GLU A 206 -45.39 -12.56 17.77
CA GLU A 206 -44.76 -11.93 18.93
C GLU A 206 -45.08 -12.72 20.21
N PRO A 207 -44.11 -13.26 20.98
CA PRO A 207 -44.37 -13.68 22.35
C PRO A 207 -44.22 -12.48 23.31
N PRO A 208 -45.10 -12.35 24.31
CA PRO A 208 -45.18 -11.16 25.15
C PRO A 208 -43.96 -10.96 26.06
N HIS A 209 -43.61 -9.69 26.22
CA HIS A 209 -42.62 -9.16 27.15
C HIS A 209 -43.03 -9.35 28.63
N GLU A 210 -42.03 -9.63 29.48
CA GLU A 210 -41.98 -9.46 30.95
C GLU A 210 -42.67 -10.48 31.86
N ALA A 211 -41.86 -11.35 32.50
CA ALA A 211 -41.62 -11.35 33.95
C ALA A 211 -40.74 -12.57 34.33
N LEU A 212 -39.42 -12.39 34.38
CA LEU A 212 -38.54 -13.30 35.10
C LEU A 212 -38.19 -12.66 36.45
N GLU A 213 -39.09 -12.85 37.41
CA GLU A 213 -38.79 -12.70 38.83
C GLU A 213 -37.89 -13.86 39.29
N ASP A 214 -36.87 -13.45 40.04
CA ASP A 214 -36.10 -14.17 41.05
C ASP A 214 -35.32 -15.45 40.71
N ALA A 215 -34.03 -15.32 40.97
CA ALA A 215 -33.05 -16.38 41.10
C ALA A 215 -33.36 -17.27 42.31
N GLU A 216 -33.23 -18.59 42.15
CA GLU A 216 -32.60 -19.40 43.19
C GLU A 216 -31.68 -20.46 42.58
N GLU A 217 -30.40 -20.28 42.91
CA GLU A 217 -29.30 -21.20 42.77
C GLU A 217 -29.43 -22.27 43.87
N THR A 218 -29.68 -23.55 43.52
CA THR A 218 -29.35 -24.66 44.43
C THR A 218 -28.69 -25.82 43.71
N LYS A 219 -27.36 -25.74 43.75
CA LYS A 219 -26.33 -26.78 43.73
C LYS A 219 -26.81 -28.20 44.05
N GLY A 220 -26.65 -29.11 43.09
CA GLY A 220 -26.73 -30.55 43.32
C GLY A 220 -25.44 -31.09 43.97
N GLN A 221 -25.57 -31.71 45.14
CA GLN A 221 -24.65 -32.70 45.72
C GLN A 221 -25.28 -33.21 47.02
N ASP A 222 -25.75 -34.47 47.06
CA ASP A 222 -25.15 -35.56 47.86
C ASP A 222 -26.06 -36.81 47.85
N GLY A 223 -25.44 -37.99 47.78
CA GLY A 223 -26.08 -39.31 47.74
C GLY A 223 -26.57 -39.81 49.11
N PRO A 224 -27.13 -41.04 49.19
CA PRO A 224 -28.01 -41.42 50.29
C PRO A 224 -27.29 -42.08 51.49
N LEU A 225 -27.81 -41.70 52.67
CA LEU A 225 -28.22 -42.55 53.81
C LEU A 225 -27.20 -43.52 54.46
N VAL A 226 -26.78 -43.19 55.69
CA VAL A 226 -26.59 -44.21 56.74
C VAL A 226 -27.21 -43.73 58.06
N GLN A 227 -28.28 -44.41 58.47
CA GLN A 227 -28.90 -44.35 59.79
C GLN A 227 -27.99 -45.07 60.80
N ALA A 228 -27.62 -44.46 61.93
CA ALA A 228 -28.33 -44.45 63.21
C ALA A 228 -27.69 -45.37 64.27
N THR A 229 -27.33 -44.74 65.38
CA THR A 229 -27.47 -45.19 66.78
C THR A 229 -26.86 -46.52 67.24
N LYS A 230 -25.91 -46.33 68.16
CA LYS A 230 -25.74 -46.98 69.48
C LYS A 230 -24.99 -48.31 69.54
#